data_AF-A0A7C7IQZ1-F1
#
_entry.id   AF-A0A7C7IQZ1-F1
#
_cell.length_a   1.000
_cell.length_b   1.000
_cell.length_c   1.000
_cell.angle_alpha   90.00
_cell.angle_beta   90.00
_cell.angle_gamma   90.00
#
_symmetry.space_group_name_H-M   'P 1'
#
loop_
_entity.id
_entity.type
_entity.pdbx_description
1 polymer ?
#
loop_
_entity_poly.entity_id
_entity_poly.type
_entity_poly.pdbx_seq_one_letter_code
_entity_poly.pdbx_strand_id
1 'polypeptide(L)'
;MSNSELQVSKKLVGGMVIAGILFILLGAFSKIMHFNFGGELLTFGLFVSGVSWVIIMADILQQELINKGFWILSMFILPWLTPLLYLFRRNHLIQFDASAFLNKDHQA
;
A
#
# COMPACT_ATOMS: atom_id res chain seq x y z
N MET A 1 -16.01 5.17 -8.31
CA MET A 1 -15.15 5.93 -7.37
C MET A 1 -14.47 7.04 -8.16
N SER A 2 -14.51 8.28 -7.69
CA SER A 2 -13.93 9.41 -8.44
C SER A 2 -12.40 9.31 -8.51
N ASN A 3 -11.80 9.75 -9.62
CA ASN A 3 -10.33 9.83 -9.77
C ASN A 3 -9.65 10.65 -8.64
N SER A 4 -10.36 11.60 -8.03
CA SER A 4 -9.87 12.40 -6.90
C SER A 4 -9.81 11.60 -5.59
N GLU A 5 -10.83 10.80 -5.28
CA GLU A 5 -10.88 9.95 -4.08
C GLU A 5 -9.78 8.87 -4.12
N LEU A 6 -9.53 8.34 -5.32
CA LEU A 6 -8.51 7.33 -5.58
C LEU A 6 -7.07 7.87 -5.42
N GLN A 7 -6.86 9.16 -5.73
CA GLN A 7 -5.58 9.85 -5.50
C GLN A 7 -5.35 10.18 -4.02
N VAL A 8 -6.40 10.61 -3.30
CA VAL A 8 -6.29 10.91 -1.86
C VAL A 8 -5.95 9.65 -1.08
N SER A 9 -6.61 8.53 -1.36
CA SER A 9 -6.30 7.25 -0.72
C SER A 9 -4.87 6.79 -1.03
N LYS A 10 -4.40 6.94 -2.27
CA LYS A 10 -3.02 6.61 -2.66
C LYS A 10 -1.98 7.44 -1.90
N LYS A 11 -2.18 8.76 -1.81
CA LYS A 11 -1.25 9.66 -1.10
C LYS A 11 -1.24 9.39 0.40
N LEU A 12 -2.42 9.17 1.01
CA LEU A 12 -2.55 8.86 2.43
C LEU A 12 -1.87 7.53 2.77
N VAL A 13 -2.22 6.46 2.05
CA VAL A 13 -1.66 5.13 2.31
C VAL A 13 -0.16 5.11 2.03
N GLY A 14 0.31 5.77 0.97
CA GLY A 14 1.74 5.93 0.71
C GLY A 14 2.46 6.69 1.84
N GLY A 15 1.85 7.76 2.35
CA GLY A 15 2.35 8.48 3.52
C GLY A 15 2.45 7.60 4.76
N MET A 16 1.44 6.76 5.01
CA MET A 16 1.43 5.82 6.15
C MET A 16 2.54 4.76 6.03
N VAL A 17 2.77 4.22 4.84
CA VAL A 17 3.87 3.25 4.60
C VAL A 17 5.22 3.90 4.89
N ILE A 18 5.46 5.11 4.37
CA ILE A 18 6.72 5.85 4.59
C ILE A 18 6.89 6.19 6.07
N ALA A 19 5.85 6.69 6.72
CA ALA A 19 5.87 7.03 8.14
C ALA A 19 6.12 5.79 9.02
N GLY A 20 5.47 4.66 8.72
CA GLY A 20 5.69 3.39 9.42
C GLY A 20 7.14 2.92 9.32
N ILE A 21 7.73 2.96 8.11
CA ILE A 21 9.15 2.63 7.90
C ILE A 21 10.05 3.56 8.72
N LEU A 22 9.80 4.87 8.69
CA LEU A 22 10.57 5.85 9.47
C LEU A 22 10.49 5.59 10.97
N PHE A 23 9.29 5.30 11.50
CA PHE A 23 9.11 4.98 12.92
C PHE A 23 9.78 3.67 13.31
N ILE A 24 9.79 2.66 12.43
CA ILE A 24 10.53 1.42 12.68
C ILE A 24 12.03 1.69 12.72
N LEU A 25 12.57 2.48 11.77
CA LEU A 25 14.00 2.81 11.73
C LEU A 25 14.42 3.62 12.97
N LEU A 26 13.64 4.65 13.33
CA LEU A 26 13.89 5.48 14.51
C LEU A 26 13.73 4.66 15.80
N GLY A 27 12.69 3.84 15.92
CA GLY A 27 12.46 2.97 17.07
C GLY A 27 13.56 1.93 17.24
N ALA A 28 14.02 1.31 16.14
CA ALA A 28 15.14 0.38 16.16
C ALA A 28 16.44 1.06 16.59
N PHE A 29 16.74 2.24 16.03
CA PHE A 29 17.91 3.03 16.41
C PHE A 29 17.87 3.44 17.89
N SER A 30 16.75 3.97 18.37
CA SER A 30 16.55 4.34 19.77
C SER A 30 16.70 3.14 20.71
N LYS A 31 16.21 1.96 20.30
CA LYS A 31 16.34 0.72 21.07
C LYS A 31 17.79 0.25 21.17
N ILE A 32 18.59 0.36 20.11
CA ILE A 32 20.03 0.05 20.10
C ILE A 32 20.80 1.02 21.02
N MET A 33 20.40 2.28 21.02
CA MET A 33 20.99 3.33 21.87
C MET A 33 20.47 3.29 23.33
N HIS A 34 19.72 2.26 23.71
CA HIS A 34 19.13 2.07 25.04
C HIS A 34 18.23 3.23 25.54
N PHE A 35 17.62 3.99 24.62
CA PHE A 35 16.60 4.96 25.00
C PHE A 35 15.32 4.26 25.45
N ASN A 36 14.76 4.68 26.59
CA ASN A 36 13.56 4.07 27.19
C ASN A 36 12.34 4.06 26.25
N PHE A 37 12.23 5.01 25.33
CA PHE A 37 11.11 5.12 24.39
C PHE A 37 11.26 4.28 23.10
N GLY A 38 12.42 3.63 22.89
CA GLY A 38 12.71 2.94 21.62
C GLY A 38 11.75 1.76 21.34
N GLY A 39 11.36 1.03 22.38
CA GLY A 39 10.41 -0.09 22.26
C GLY A 39 9.00 0.36 21.88
N GLU A 40 8.51 1.44 22.47
CA GLU A 40 7.19 2.01 22.19
C GLU A 40 7.12 2.55 20.77
N LEU A 41 8.16 3.29 20.35
CA LEU A 41 8.25 3.86 19.00
C LEU A 41 8.31 2.78 17.92
N LEU A 42 9.05 1.70 18.18
CA LEU A 42 9.11 0.54 17.29
C LEU A 42 7.74 -0.15 17.18
N THR A 43 7.05 -0.34 18.30
CA THR A 43 5.71 -0.96 18.34
C THR A 43 4.70 -0.11 17.56
N PHE A 44 4.75 1.21 17.73
CA PHE A 44 3.92 2.15 16.97
C PHE A 44 4.20 2.09 15.47
N GLY A 45 5.49 2.07 15.07
CA GLY A 45 5.87 1.91 13.67
C GLY A 45 5.37 0.61 13.06
N LEU A 46 5.51 -0.51 13.78
CA LEU A 46 4.98 -1.81 13.35
C LEU A 46 3.45 -1.79 13.21
N PHE A 47 2.75 -1.13 14.14
CA PHE A 47 1.29 -0.98 14.06
C PHE A 47 0.86 -0.20 12.82
N VAL A 48 1.47 0.96 12.56
CA VAL A 48 1.17 1.78 11.38
C VAL A 48 1.47 1.03 10.08
N SER A 49 2.62 0.34 10.03
CA SER A 49 2.97 -0.52 8.88
C SER A 49 1.99 -1.68 8.70
N GLY A 50 1.54 -2.31 9.78
CA GLY A 50 0.55 -3.40 9.74
C GLY A 50 -0.81 -2.93 9.22
N VAL A 51 -1.30 -1.79 9.71
CA VAL A 51 -2.55 -1.19 9.21
C VAL A 51 -2.44 -0.86 7.72
N SER A 52 -1.32 -0.25 7.31
CA SER A 52 -1.06 0.07 5.90
C SER A 52 -1.04 -1.18 5.02
N TRP A 53 -0.44 -2.27 5.53
CA TRP A 53 -0.38 -3.56 4.86
C TRP A 53 -1.80 -4.14 4.65
N VAL A 54 -2.67 -4.09 5.67
CA VAL A 54 -4.06 -4.57 5.54
C VAL A 54 -4.86 -3.75 4.53
N ILE A 55 -4.70 -2.42 4.54
CA ILE A 55 -5.38 -1.53 3.59
C ILE A 55 -4.97 -1.88 2.15
N ILE A 56 -3.67 -2.05 1.89
CA ILE A 56 -3.18 -2.38 0.55
C ILE A 56 -3.62 -3.78 0.13
N MET A 57 -3.63 -4.75 1.04
CA MET A 57 -4.14 -6.09 0.76
C MET A 57 -5.64 -6.02 0.37
N ALA A 58 -6.45 -5.27 1.11
CA ALA A 58 -7.85 -5.06 0.77
C ALA A 58 -8.02 -4.39 -0.60
N ASP A 59 -7.20 -3.39 -0.92
CA ASP A 59 -7.19 -2.71 -2.22
C ASP A 59 -6.85 -3.68 -3.38
N ILE A 60 -5.85 -4.55 -3.19
CA ILE A 60 -5.49 -5.61 -4.15
C ILE A 60 -6.63 -6.62 -4.30
N LEU A 61 -7.29 -6.99 -3.20
CA LEU A 61 -8.42 -7.92 -3.21
C LEU A 61 -9.66 -7.35 -3.90
N GLN A 62 -9.88 -6.04 -3.84
CA GLN A 62 -11.01 -5.38 -4.47
C GLN A 62 -10.76 -5.03 -5.94
N GLN A 63 -9.51 -4.79 -6.35
CA GLN A 63 -9.19 -4.44 -7.73
C GLN A 63 -8.97 -5.68 -8.61
N GLU A 64 -9.42 -5.58 -9.86
CA GLU A 64 -9.08 -6.52 -10.93
C GLU A 64 -7.70 -6.15 -11.49
N LEU A 65 -6.66 -6.66 -10.83
CA LEU A 65 -5.27 -6.42 -11.18
C LEU A 65 -4.73 -7.56 -12.05
N ILE A 66 -3.96 -7.21 -13.08
CA ILE A 66 -3.14 -8.18 -13.81
C ILE A 66 -2.16 -8.83 -12.83
N ASN A 67 -2.16 -10.17 -12.77
CA ASN A 67 -1.31 -10.97 -11.88
C ASN A 67 -1.54 -10.74 -10.37
N LYS A 68 -2.81 -10.58 -9.94
CA LYS A 68 -3.19 -10.41 -8.52
C LYS A 68 -2.51 -11.38 -7.54
N GLY A 69 -2.40 -12.67 -7.89
CA GLY A 69 -1.74 -13.67 -7.04
C GLY A 69 -0.26 -13.36 -6.77
N PHE A 70 0.46 -12.81 -7.75
CA PHE A 70 1.85 -12.39 -7.60
C PHE A 70 1.97 -11.23 -6.60
N TRP A 71 1.06 -10.26 -6.64
CA TRP A 71 1.05 -9.13 -5.72
C TRP A 71 0.76 -9.55 -4.29
N ILE A 72 -0.20 -10.45 -4.09
CA ILE A 72 -0.51 -11.01 -2.77
C ILE A 72 0.69 -11.80 -2.24
N LEU A 73 1.27 -12.70 -3.04
CA LEU A 73 2.41 -13.53 -2.62
C LEU A 73 3.65 -12.68 -2.30
N SER A 74 3.99 -11.70 -3.14
CA SER A 74 5.09 -10.78 -2.89
C SER A 74 4.87 -9.93 -1.63
N MET A 75 3.62 -9.71 -1.21
CA MET A 75 3.31 -8.98 0.01
C MET A 75 3.69 -9.75 1.28
N PHE A 76 3.73 -11.08 1.22
CA PHE A 76 4.19 -11.93 2.33
C PHE A 76 5.70 -12.14 2.31
N ILE A 77 6.31 -12.23 1.12
CA ILE A 77 7.77 -12.41 0.98
C ILE A 77 8.52 -11.10 1.31
N LEU A 78 7.99 -9.96 0.85
CA LEU A 78 8.61 -8.65 0.99
C LEU A 78 7.60 -7.61 1.54
N PRO A 79 7.15 -7.75 2.79
CA PRO A 79 6.07 -6.95 3.37
C PRO A 79 6.37 -5.46 3.48
N TRP A 80 7.64 -5.08 3.51
CA TRP A 80 8.11 -3.68 3.50
C TRP A 80 8.25 -3.06 2.11
N LEU A 81 8.57 -3.84 1.07
CA LEU A 81 8.93 -3.34 -0.26
C LEU A 81 7.76 -3.44 -1.23
N THR A 82 6.99 -4.53 -1.15
CA THR A 82 5.83 -4.77 -2.01
C THR A 82 4.78 -3.66 -1.89
N PRO A 83 4.42 -3.14 -0.69
CA PRO A 83 3.52 -1.99 -0.58
C PRO A 83 3.97 -0.77 -1.40
N LEU A 84 5.26 -0.45 -1.36
CA LEU A 84 5.84 0.68 -2.08
C LEU A 84 5.80 0.45 -3.60
N LEU A 85 6.25 -0.72 -4.04
CA LEU A 85 6.25 -1.10 -5.45
C LEU A 85 4.82 -1.19 -6.02
N TYR A 86 3.88 -1.71 -5.23
CA TYR A 86 2.47 -1.77 -5.57
C TYR A 86 1.89 -0.37 -5.77
N LEU A 87 2.04 0.54 -4.80
CA LEU A 87 1.53 1.90 -4.92
C LEU A 87 2.14 2.64 -6.12
N PHE A 88 3.43 2.42 -6.40
CA PHE A 88 4.09 2.99 -7.57
C PHE A 88 3.49 2.47 -8.89
N ARG A 89 3.35 1.14 -9.01
CA ARG A 89 2.91 0.48 -10.24
C ARG A 89 1.39 0.40 -10.42
N ARG A 90 0.59 0.68 -9.38
CA ARG A 90 -0.88 0.57 -9.37
C ARG A 90 -1.56 1.15 -10.60
N ASN A 91 -1.16 2.35 -11.03
CA ASN A 91 -1.76 3.02 -12.20
C ASN A 91 -1.58 2.26 -13.53
N HIS A 92 -0.57 1.40 -13.63
CA HIS A 92 -0.32 0.55 -14.81
C HIS A 92 -0.88 -0.88 -14.65
N LEU A 93 -1.32 -1.26 -13.46
CA LEU A 93 -1.80 -2.62 -13.13
C LEU A 93 -3.31 -2.73 -13.15
N ILE A 94 -4.01 -1.63 -12.90
CA ILE A 94 -5.45 -1.53 -13.08
C ILE A 94 -5.70 -1.78 -14.57
N GLN A 95 -6.36 -2.89 -14.88
CA GLN A 95 -6.71 -3.23 -16.25
C GLN A 95 -7.46 -2.04 -16.86
N PHE A 96 -7.01 -1.61 -18.05
CA PHE A 96 -7.76 -0.65 -18.83
C PHE A 96 -9.12 -1.29 -19.09
N ASP A 97 -10.16 -0.78 -18.44
CA ASP A 97 -11.52 -1.29 -18.60
C ASP A 97 -12.04 -0.89 -19.98
N ALA A 98 -11.66 -1.68 -20.99
CA ALA A 98 -12.14 -1.53 -22.36
C ALA A 98 -13.66 -1.74 -22.46
N SER A 99 -14.30 -2.38 -21.47
CA SER A 99 -15.75 -2.58 -21.46
C SER A 99 -16.51 -1.25 -21.28
N ALA A 100 -15.91 -0.26 -20.61
CA ALA A 100 -16.46 1.08 -20.48
C ALA A 100 -16.48 1.87 -21.81
N PHE A 101 -15.58 1.53 -22.75
CA PHE A 101 -15.58 2.10 -24.10
C PHE A 101 -16.58 1.36 -24.99
N LEU A 102 -16.57 0.03 -25.00
CA LEU A 102 -17.47 -0.78 -25.85
C LEU A 102 -18.96 -0.58 -25.54
N ASN A 103 -19.33 -0.21 -24.31
CA ASN A 103 -20.71 0.10 -23.95
C ASN A 103 -21.20 1.46 -24.51
N LYS A 104 -20.30 2.40 -24.82
CA LYS A 104 -20.68 3.67 -25.45
C LYS A 104 -20.92 3.54 -26.95
N ASP A 105 -20.26 2.59 -27.59
CA ASP A 105 -20.27 2.43 -29.04
C ASP A 105 -21.55 1.73 -29.54
N HIS A 106 -22.22 0.96 -28.66
CA HIS A 106 -23.48 0.29 -28.96
C HIS A 106 -24.74 1.13 -28.68
N GLN A 107 -24.59 2.36 -28.18
CA GLN A 107 -25.69 3.30 -27.95
C GLN A 107 -25.70 4.48 -28.95
N ALA A 108 -24.87 4.44 -30.00
CA ALA A 108 -24.80 5.45 -31.05
C ALA A 108 -25.49 4.99 -32.34
#